data_AF-A0A4R7G6J0-F1
#
_entry.id   AF-A0A4R7G6J0-F1
#
_cell.length_a   1.000
_cell.length_b   1.000
_cell.length_c   1.000
_cell.angle_alpha   90.00
_cell.angle_beta   90.00
_cell.angle_gamma   90.00
#
_symmetry.space_group_name_H-M   'P 1'
#
loop_
_entity.id
_entity.type
_entity.pdbx_description
1 polymer ?
#
loop_
_entity_poly.entity_id
_entity_poly.type
_entity_poly.pdbx_seq_one_letter_code
_entity_poly.pdbx_strand_id
1 'polypeptide(L)' 'MTRPPSPPVNFVETMTSSGTPRSIAEELERRIEIVESAEAHQDARQPLSIADIGVYVAATVLACLIGLAVMAL' A
#
# COMPACT_ATOMS: atom_id res chain seq x y z
N MET A 1 12.87 -3.43 7.51
CA MET A 1 12.82 -3.64 6.04
C MET A 1 13.15 -2.30 5.39
N THR A 2 14.32 -2.19 4.78
CA THR A 2 14.78 -0.97 4.10
C THR A 2 14.13 -0.86 2.73
N ARG A 3 13.60 0.32 2.38
CA ARG A 3 13.05 0.61 1.04
C ARG A 3 14.12 0.29 -0.02
N PRO A 4 13.79 -0.45 -1.09
CA PRO A 4 14.72 -0.62 -2.20
C PRO A 4 15.03 0.75 -2.82
N PRO A 5 16.28 1.00 -3.23
CA PRO A 5 16.64 2.28 -3.83
C PRO A 5 15.82 2.52 -5.11
N SER A 6 15.39 3.77 -5.31
CA SER A 6 14.75 4.19 -6.57
C SER A 6 15.63 3.83 -7.76
N PRO A 7 15.04 3.46 -8.91
CA PRO A 7 15.83 3.08 -10.08
C PRO A 7 16.79 4.21 -10.46
N PRO A 8 18.03 3.88 -10.87
CA PRO A 8 19.00 4.88 -11.27
C PRO A 8 18.50 5.67 -12.47
N VAL A 9 18.92 6.94 -12.58
CA VAL A 9 18.54 7.89 -13.65
C VAL A 9 18.82 7.37 -15.08
N ASN A 10 19.56 6.25 -15.22
CA ASN A 10 19.88 5.58 -16.47
C ASN A 10 19.58 4.06 -16.40
N PHE A 11 18.44 3.67 -15.82
CA PHE A 11 18.08 2.26 -15.62
C PHE A 11 18.09 1.47 -16.93
N VAL A 12 17.43 1.98 -17.98
CA VAL A 12 17.39 1.33 -19.29
C VAL A 12 18.79 1.17 -19.87
N GLU A 13 19.62 2.21 -19.81
CA GLU A 13 20.98 2.17 -20.35
C GLU A 13 21.84 1.14 -19.60
N THR A 14 21.73 1.10 -18.27
CA THR A 14 22.42 0.11 -17.43
C THR A 14 22.00 -1.32 -17.78
N MET A 15 20.70 -1.56 -17.92
CA MET A 15 20.16 -2.88 -18.28
C MET A 15 20.55 -3.30 -19.70
N THR A 16 20.57 -2.37 -20.65
CA THR A 16 21.02 -2.67 -22.01
C THR A 16 22.51 -2.96 -22.08
N SER A 17 23.33 -2.27 -21.26
CA SER A 17 24.76 -2.53 -21.17
C SER A 17 25.11 -3.91 -20.60
N SER A 18 24.20 -4.51 -19.82
CA SER A 18 24.33 -5.88 -19.30
C SER A 18 23.76 -6.95 -20.26
N GLY A 19 23.32 -6.57 -21.46
CA GLY A 19 22.80 -7.48 -22.47
C GLY A 19 21.28 -7.68 -22.43
N THR A 20 20.55 -6.91 -21.63
CA THR A 20 19.09 -6.94 -21.65
C THR A 20 18.57 -6.27 -22.92
N PRO A 21 17.61 -6.88 -23.66
CA PRO A 21 16.96 -6.22 -24.78
C PRO A 21 16.30 -4.91 -24.34
N ARG A 22 16.46 -3.85 -25.12
CA ARG A 22 15.97 -2.50 -24.77
C ARG A 22 14.47 -2.48 -24.44
N SER A 23 13.65 -3.18 -25.23
CA SER A 23 12.20 -3.28 -25.00
C SER A 23 11.84 -3.91 -23.65
N ILE A 24 12.65 -4.86 -23.17
CA ILE A 24 12.46 -5.51 -21.88
C ILE A 24 12.86 -4.55 -20.76
N ALA A 25 13.95 -3.80 -20.93
CA ALA A 25 14.40 -2.81 -19.96
C ALA A 25 13.37 -1.65 -19.80
N GLU A 26 12.78 -1.18 -20.90
CA GLU A 26 11.74 -0.14 -20.88
C GLU A 26 10.45 -0.64 -20.18
N GLU A 27 10.04 -1.88 -20.41
CA GLU A 27 8.88 -2.46 -19.71
C GLU A 27 9.15 -2.70 -18.22
N LEU A 28 10.39 -3.09 -17.86
CA LEU A 28 10.80 -3.20 -16.47
C LEU A 28 10.75 -1.84 -15.75
N GLU A 29 11.28 -0.79 -16.36
CA GLU A 29 11.21 0.57 -15.83
C GLU A 29 9.76 1.01 -15.62
N ARG A 30 8.91 0.81 -16.63
CA ARG A 30 7.47 1.12 -16.55
C ARG A 30 6.79 0.38 -15.40
N ARG A 31 7.12 -0.91 -15.18
CA ARG A 31 6.54 -1.70 -14.09
C ARG A 31 7.02 -1.25 -12.73
N ILE A 32 8.28 -0.84 -12.60
CA ILE A 32 8.82 -0.27 -11.37
C ILE A 32 8.03 0.99 -11.01
N GLU A 33 7.77 1.88 -11.96
CA GLU A 33 6.99 3.09 -11.75
C GLU A 33 5.54 2.80 -11.31
N ILE A 34 4.88 1.81 -11.95
CA ILE A 34 3.54 1.38 -11.55
C ILE A 34 3.53 0.84 -10.11
N VAL A 35 4.50 0.01 -9.74
CA VAL A 35 4.60 -0.53 -8.37
C VAL A 35 4.92 0.57 -7.38
N GLU A 36 5.85 1.48 -7.70
CA GLU A 36 6.24 2.58 -6.81
C GLU A 36 5.07 3.56 -6.58
N SER A 37 4.30 3.87 -7.62
CA SER A 37 3.07 4.66 -7.48
C SER A 37 2.01 3.92 -6.66
N ALA A 38 1.80 2.62 -6.85
CA ALA A 38 0.87 1.83 -6.04
C ALA A 38 1.31 1.73 -4.57
N GLU A 39 2.61 1.59 -4.31
CA GLU A 39 3.18 1.59 -2.96
C GLU A 39 3.19 2.98 -2.32
N ALA A 40 3.17 4.07 -3.10
CA ALA A 40 3.03 5.42 -2.58
C ALA A 40 1.61 5.69 -2.04
N HIS A 41 0.59 5.04 -2.59
CA HIS A 41 -0.81 5.12 -2.13
C HIS A 41 -1.07 4.20 -0.92
N GLN A 42 -0.22 4.34 0.08
CA GLN A 42 0.03 3.38 1.17
C GLN A 42 -1.06 3.37 2.27
N ASP A 43 -2.34 3.45 1.91
CA ASP A 43 -3.47 3.40 2.86
C ASP A 43 -3.43 2.12 3.73
N ALA A 44 -2.94 1.01 3.19
CA ALA A 44 -2.82 -0.26 3.91
C ALA A 44 -1.60 -0.36 4.86
N ARG A 45 -0.61 0.54 4.79
CA ARG A 45 0.54 0.56 5.73
C ARG A 45 0.49 1.71 6.73
N GLN A 46 -0.53 2.56 6.69
CA GLN A 46 -0.68 3.57 7.72
C GLN A 46 -0.93 2.90 9.07
N PRO A 47 -0.18 3.27 10.12
CA PRO A 47 -0.52 2.84 11.47
C PRO A 47 -1.94 3.33 11.78
N LEU A 48 -2.78 2.45 12.33
CA LEU A 48 -4.12 2.83 12.75
C LEU A 48 -4.04 4.06 13.67
N SER A 49 -4.80 5.10 13.33
CA SER A 49 -4.93 6.25 14.22
C SER A 49 -5.72 5.84 15.46
N ILE A 50 -5.45 6.52 16.58
CA ILE A 50 -6.27 6.40 17.80
C ILE A 50 -7.74 6.71 17.50
N ALA A 51 -7.99 7.62 16.55
CA ALA A 51 -9.34 7.94 16.08
C ALA A 51 -10.00 6.73 15.40
N ASP A 52 -9.28 6.00 14.53
CA ASP A 52 -9.80 4.82 13.83
C ASP A 52 -10.15 3.70 14.81
N ILE A 53 -9.28 3.50 15.80
CA ILE A 53 -9.53 2.56 16.90
C ILE A 53 -10.77 2.97 17.69
N GLY A 54 -10.90 4.26 18.01
CA GLY A 54 -12.06 4.80 18.73
C GLY A 54 -13.37 4.57 17.99
N VAL A 55 -13.40 4.82 16.68
CA VAL A 55 -14.58 4.58 15.83
C VAL A 55 -14.97 3.11 15.82
N TYR A 56 -14.00 2.21 15.65
CA TYR A 56 -14.25 0.77 15.65
C TYR A 56 -14.83 0.27 16.99
N VAL A 57 -14.23 0.70 18.10
CA VAL A 57 -14.70 0.33 19.44
C VAL A 57 -16.10 0.89 19.69
N ALA A 58 -16.35 2.15 19.35
CA ALA A 58 -17.66 2.77 19.52
C ALA A 58 -18.76 2.06 18.71
N ALA A 59 -18.48 1.70 17.46
CA ALA A 59 -19.41 0.93 16.63
C ALA A 59 -19.73 -0.44 17.24
N THR A 60 -18.72 -1.12 17.77
CA THR A 60 -18.88 -2.42 18.44
C THR A 60 -19.74 -2.30 19.70
N VAL A 61 -19.46 -1.30 20.55
CA VAL A 61 -20.24 -1.04 21.77
C VAL A 61 -21.69 -0.73 21.43
N LEU A 62 -21.93 0.10 20.41
CA LEU A 62 -23.29 0.44 19.97
C LEU A 62 -24.06 -0.81 19.50
N ALA A 63 -23.42 -1.68 18.71
CA ALA A 63 -24.03 -2.93 18.28
C ALA A 63 -24.42 -3.83 19.46
N CYS A 64 -23.57 -3.93 20.49
CA CYS A 64 -23.89 -4.67 21.71
C CYS A 64 -25.08 -4.08 22.46
N LEU A 65 -25.14 -2.75 22.59
CA LEU A 65 -26.25 -2.07 23.26
C LEU A 65 -27.57 -2.29 22.53
N ILE A 66 -27.57 -2.26 21.20
CA ILE A 66 -28.75 -2.58 20.39
C ILE A 66 -29.21 -4.02 20.64
N GLY A 67 -28.28 -4.98 20.65
CA GLY A 67 -28.60 -6.38 20.94
C GLY A 67 -29.22 -6.56 22.33
N LEU A 68 -28.68 -5.89 23.36
CA LEU A 68 -29.24 -5.91 24.71
C LEU A 68 -30.64 -5.27 24.77
N ALA A 69 -30.84 -4.15 24.07
CA ALA A 69 -32.14 -3.48 24.02
C ALA A 69 -33.21 -4.36 23.37
N VAL A 70 -32.87 -5.06 22.28
CA VAL A 70 -33.77 -6.01 21.61
C VAL A 70 -34.13 -7.17 22.53
N MET A 71 -33.18 -7.69 23.32
CA MET A 71 -33.44 -8.79 24.26
C MET A 71 -34.29 -8.37 25.46
N ALA A 72 -34.28 -7.09 25.82
CA ALA A 72 -35.01 -6.55 26.96
C ALA A 72 -36.45 -6.12 26.63
N LEU A 73 -36.78 -5.97 25.34
CA LEU A 73 -38.11 -5.61 24.84
C LEU A 73 -38.98 -6.86 24.62
#